data_AF-A0A952JZY8-F1
#
_entry.id   AF-A0A952JZY8-F1
#
_cell.length_a   1.000
_cell.length_b   1.000
_cell.length_c   1.000
_cell.angle_alpha   90.00
_cell.angle_beta   90.00
_cell.angle_gamma   90.00
#
_symmetry.space_group_name_H-M   'P 1'
#
loop_
_entity.id
_entity.type
_entity.pdbx_description
1 polymer ?
#
loop_
_entity_poly.entity_id
_entity_poly.type
_entity_poly.pdbx_seq_one_letter_code
_entity_poly.pdbx_strand_id
1 'polypeptide(L)'
;MSVDAKTRRDRIERRVRTQREIGYAELAAEFDVSPITIRRDVEALEMLGVVRRIVGGAIALKGKDSEPSFETRLANAAEEKHHIAVAVADLIGPKETLIIDSGSTALAVAKSLKGRQLGLTIVTPSLLVALELIDEPATSVVLTGGELRPGELSTIGPAAEDTL
;
A
#
# COMPACT_ATOMS: atom_id res chain seq x y z
N MET A 1 0.53 -33.07 10.83
CA MET A 1 1.39 -32.89 9.63
C MET A 1 2.21 -31.63 9.86
N SER A 2 3.54 -31.73 9.94
CA SER A 2 4.37 -30.55 10.23
C SER A 2 4.28 -29.56 9.07
N VAL A 3 3.96 -28.31 9.37
CA VAL A 3 3.94 -27.22 8.39
C VAL A 3 5.35 -27.06 7.80
N ASP A 4 5.48 -26.96 6.48
CA ASP A 4 6.78 -26.76 5.83
C ASP A 4 7.43 -25.43 6.26
N ALA A 5 8.74 -25.32 6.07
CA ALA A 5 9.51 -24.17 6.57
C ALA A 5 9.14 -22.84 5.88
N LYS A 6 8.65 -22.84 4.64
CA LYS A 6 8.23 -21.60 3.97
C LYS A 6 6.89 -21.14 4.53
N THR A 7 5.90 -22.03 4.55
CA THR A 7 4.56 -21.76 5.09
C THR A 7 4.62 -21.35 6.56
N ARG A 8 5.52 -21.95 7.35
CA ARG A 8 5.72 -21.57 8.76
C ARG A 8 6.30 -20.16 8.90
N ARG A 9 7.32 -19.79 8.11
CA ARG A 9 7.88 -18.44 8.09
C ARG A 9 6.84 -17.38 7.68
N ASP A 10 6.04 -17.64 6.65
CA ASP A 10 4.97 -16.72 6.21
C ASP A 10 3.90 -16.49 7.29
N ARG A 11 3.65 -17.50 8.15
CA ARG A 11 2.72 -17.37 9.28
C ARG A 11 3.35 -16.61 10.45
N ILE A 12 4.62 -16.89 10.76
CA ILE A 12 5.39 -16.15 11.78
C ILE A 12 5.48 -14.66 11.42
N GLU A 13 5.75 -14.34 10.16
CA GLU A 13 5.77 -12.97 9.64
C GLU A 13 4.40 -12.28 9.78
N ARG A 14 3.31 -12.94 9.40
CA ARG A 14 1.96 -12.37 9.61
C ARG A 14 1.69 -12.11 11.09
N ARG A 15 2.06 -13.05 11.96
CA ARG A 15 1.80 -12.93 13.39
C ARG A 15 2.57 -11.78 14.02
N VAL A 16 3.87 -11.65 13.71
CA VAL A 16 4.69 -10.55 14.24
C VAL A 16 4.28 -9.19 13.69
N ARG A 17 3.74 -9.11 12.47
CA ARG A 17 3.16 -7.86 11.92
C ARG A 17 1.89 -7.42 12.68
N THR A 18 1.05 -8.36 13.10
CA THR A 18 -0.20 -8.06 13.83
C THR A 18 0.03 -7.84 15.33
N GLN A 19 0.81 -8.69 15.98
CA GLN A 19 0.99 -8.70 17.44
C GLN A 19 2.19 -7.87 17.91
N ARG A 20 3.05 -7.40 16.98
CA ARG A 20 4.32 -6.67 17.18
C ARG A 20 5.41 -7.43 17.93
N GLU A 21 5.06 -8.40 18.75
CA GLU A 21 5.97 -9.26 19.51
C GLU A 21 5.48 -10.71 19.47
N ILE A 22 6.42 -11.65 19.38
CA ILE A 22 6.16 -13.08 19.32
C ILE A 22 7.14 -13.85 20.21
N GLY A 23 6.64 -14.88 20.90
CA GLY A 23 7.43 -15.75 21.77
C GLY A 23 7.84 -17.06 21.09
N TYR A 24 9.09 -17.51 21.28
CA TYR A 24 9.56 -18.75 20.68
C TYR A 24 8.84 -20.00 21.23
N ALA A 25 8.53 -20.01 22.53
CA ALA A 25 7.86 -21.14 23.16
C ALA A 25 6.40 -21.30 22.68
N GLU A 26 5.69 -20.18 22.50
CA GLU A 26 4.34 -20.16 21.96
C GLU A 26 4.33 -20.68 20.52
N LEU A 27 5.21 -20.17 19.65
CA LEU A 27 5.29 -20.60 18.26
C LEU A 27 5.75 -22.06 18.14
N ALA A 28 6.66 -22.52 18.99
CA ALA A 28 7.10 -23.92 19.02
C ALA A 28 5.94 -24.87 19.33
N ALA A 29 5.09 -24.50 20.31
CA ALA A 29 3.88 -25.25 20.64
C ALA A 29 2.82 -25.17 19.53
N GLU A 30 2.61 -23.98 18.94
CA GLU A 30 1.63 -23.77 17.86
C GLU A 30 1.96 -24.60 16.61
N PHE A 31 3.24 -24.62 16.21
CA PHE A 31 3.67 -25.30 14.99
C PHE A 31 4.10 -26.75 15.20
N ASP A 32 4.06 -27.26 16.44
CA ASP A 32 4.53 -28.59 16.81
C ASP A 32 5.98 -28.83 16.34
N VAL A 33 6.87 -27.89 16.67
CA VAL A 33 8.29 -27.94 16.32
C VAL A 33 9.18 -27.57 17.51
N SER A 34 10.45 -27.93 17.42
CA SER A 34 11.41 -27.55 18.45
C SER A 34 11.65 -26.03 18.51
N PRO A 35 12.00 -25.47 19.69
CA PRO A 35 12.39 -24.06 19.80
C PRO A 35 13.59 -23.68 18.91
N ILE A 36 14.51 -24.62 18.62
CA ILE A 36 15.64 -24.38 17.71
C ILE A 36 15.17 -24.21 16.25
N THR A 37 14.07 -24.87 15.86
CA THR A 37 13.44 -24.68 14.53
C THR A 37 12.87 -23.27 14.41
N ILE A 38 12.10 -22.80 15.39
CA ILE A 38 11.55 -21.43 15.40
C ILE A 38 12.67 -20.39 15.39
N ARG A 39 13.75 -20.61 16.15
CA ARG A 39 14.92 -19.71 16.12
C ARG A 39 15.51 -19.59 14.73
N ARG A 40 15.68 -20.69 13.98
CA ARG A 40 16.18 -20.66 12.60
C ARG A 40 15.22 -19.93 11.65
N ASP A 41 13.90 -20.13 11.81
CA ASP A 41 12.91 -19.43 11.01
C ASP A 41 12.92 -17.92 11.27
N VAL A 42 13.03 -17.51 12.53
CA VAL A 42 13.15 -16.11 12.97
C VAL A 42 14.47 -15.50 12.53
N GLU A 43 15.58 -16.23 12.57
CA GLU A 43 16.87 -15.80 12.02
C GLU A 43 16.78 -15.50 10.53
N ALA A 44 16.08 -16.35 9.76
CA ALA A 44 15.84 -16.08 8.35
C ALA A 44 15.01 -14.81 8.13
N LEU A 45 14.00 -14.56 8.97
CA LEU A 45 13.19 -13.33 8.91
C LEU A 45 13.96 -12.09 9.38
N GLU A 46 14.89 -12.22 10.32
CA GLU A 46 15.78 -11.15 10.77
C GLU A 46 16.76 -10.75 9.67
N MET A 47 17.34 -11.72 8.95
CA MET A 47 18.19 -11.43 7.77
C MET A 47 17.43 -10.69 6.65
N LEU A 48 16.11 -10.87 6.58
CA LEU A 48 15.22 -10.16 5.65
C LEU A 48 14.73 -8.80 6.19
N GLY A 49 15.16 -8.39 7.39
CA GLY A 49 14.76 -7.13 8.01
C GLY A 49 13.30 -7.07 8.49
N VAL A 50 12.64 -8.23 8.62
CA VAL A 50 11.23 -8.32 9.05
C VAL A 50 11.10 -8.21 10.57
N VAL A 51 12.04 -8.80 11.31
CA VAL A 51 12.01 -8.89 12.78
C VAL A 51 13.38 -8.64 13.39
N ARG A 52 13.40 -8.28 14.68
CA ARG A 52 14.61 -8.23 15.50
C ARG A 52 14.43 -9.19 16.67
N ARG A 53 15.43 -10.04 16.91
CA ARG A 53 15.41 -10.97 18.04
C ARG A 53 15.53 -10.23 19.37
N ILE A 54 14.80 -10.74 20.37
CA ILE A 54 14.89 -10.35 21.78
C ILE A 54 15.03 -11.61 22.64
N VAL A 55 15.22 -11.45 23.94
CA VAL A 55 15.31 -12.60 24.85
C VAL A 55 13.97 -13.35 24.82
N GLY A 56 14.00 -14.62 24.36
CA GLY A 56 12.83 -15.50 24.33
C GLY A 56 11.87 -15.29 23.16
N GLY A 57 12.15 -14.36 22.24
CA GLY A 57 11.20 -13.99 21.20
C GLY A 57 11.77 -13.11 20.09
N ALA A 58 10.89 -12.50 19.34
CA ALA A 58 11.23 -11.49 18.35
C ALA A 58 10.18 -10.40 18.31
N ILE A 59 10.62 -9.17 18.05
CA ILE A 59 9.75 -8.03 17.81
C ILE A 59 9.78 -7.71 16.32
N ALA A 60 8.68 -7.18 15.80
CA ALA A 60 8.68 -6.62 14.45
C ALA A 60 9.76 -5.54 14.36
N LEU A 61 10.67 -5.66 13.40
CA LEU A 61 11.40 -4.47 13.00
C LEU A 61 10.36 -3.54 12.39
N LYS A 62 10.45 -2.25 12.71
CA LYS A 62 9.82 -1.22 11.89
C LYS A 62 10.52 -1.23 10.53
N GLY A 63 10.31 -2.27 9.73
CA GLY A 63 10.39 -2.14 8.29
C GLY A 63 9.39 -1.03 7.96
N LYS A 64 9.89 0.04 7.33
CA LYS A 64 9.11 1.14 6.75
C LYS A 64 7.72 0.61 6.41
N ASP A 65 6.72 1.06 7.16
CA ASP A 65 5.38 0.46 7.23
C ASP A 65 5.04 -0.21 5.89
N SER A 66 4.93 -1.54 5.85
CA SER A 66 4.39 -2.14 4.63
C SER A 66 2.97 -1.63 4.55
N GLU A 67 2.79 -0.62 3.72
CA GLU A 67 1.54 0.04 3.57
C GLU A 67 0.48 -1.04 3.26
N PRO A 68 -0.66 -1.08 3.97
CA PRO A 68 -1.68 -2.09 3.71
C PRO A 68 -2.04 -2.10 2.22
N SER A 69 -2.52 -3.25 1.72
CA SER A 69 -2.90 -3.36 0.31
C SER A 69 -3.78 -2.19 -0.11
N PHE A 70 -3.68 -1.76 -1.36
CA PHE A 70 -4.48 -0.65 -1.87
C PHE A 70 -5.97 -0.83 -1.55
N GLU A 71 -6.49 -2.05 -1.70
CA GLU A 71 -7.88 -2.41 -1.33
C GLU A 71 -8.19 -2.18 0.16
N THR A 72 -7.29 -2.60 1.05
CA THR A 72 -7.43 -2.35 2.50
C THR A 72 -7.45 -0.86 2.78
N ARG A 73 -6.52 -0.12 2.17
CA ARG A 73 -6.48 1.34 2.32
C ARG A 73 -7.71 1.99 1.76
N LEU A 74 -8.26 1.52 0.64
CA LEU A 74 -9.48 2.06 0.04
C LEU A 74 -10.64 2.05 1.04
N ALA A 75 -10.85 0.94 1.73
CA ALA A 75 -11.88 0.80 2.77
C ALA A 75 -11.55 1.58 4.05
N ASN A 76 -10.28 1.68 4.43
CA ASN A 76 -9.87 2.37 5.65
C ASN A 76 -10.12 3.88 5.56
N ALA A 77 -10.77 4.46 6.58
CA ALA A 77 -11.10 5.88 6.69
C ALA A 77 -11.75 6.45 5.40
N ALA A 78 -12.64 5.67 4.77
CA ALA A 78 -13.24 6.02 3.48
C ALA A 78 -14.09 7.30 3.56
N GLU A 79 -14.83 7.49 4.66
CA GLU A 79 -15.66 8.67 4.89
C GLU A 79 -14.80 9.92 5.07
N GLU A 80 -13.73 9.84 5.86
CA GLU A 80 -12.79 10.94 6.07
C GLU A 80 -12.08 11.34 4.77
N LYS A 81 -11.66 10.37 3.96
CA LYS A 81 -11.09 10.65 2.63
C LYS A 81 -12.11 11.28 1.70
N HIS A 82 -13.38 10.89 1.78
CA HIS A 82 -14.43 11.54 1.00
C HIS A 82 -14.62 13.00 1.43
N HIS A 83 -14.65 13.30 2.74
CA HIS A 83 -14.71 14.67 3.24
C HIS A 83 -13.52 15.51 2.77
N ILE A 84 -12.30 14.96 2.85
CA ILE A 84 -11.10 15.61 2.31
C ILE A 84 -11.26 15.85 0.80
N ALA A 85 -11.71 14.84 0.07
CA ALA A 85 -11.85 14.91 -1.38
C ALA A 85 -12.85 15.98 -1.84
N VAL A 86 -14.00 16.10 -1.15
CA VAL A 86 -14.98 17.16 -1.41
C VAL A 86 -14.36 18.54 -1.16
N ALA A 87 -13.71 18.72 0.00
CA ALA A 87 -13.07 19.99 0.33
C ALA A 87 -11.99 20.38 -0.69
N VAL A 88 -11.18 19.43 -1.16
CA VAL A 88 -10.18 19.66 -2.21
C VAL A 88 -10.86 20.02 -3.54
N ALA A 89 -11.90 19.28 -3.94
CA ALA A 89 -12.61 19.52 -5.18
C ALA A 89 -13.30 20.89 -5.22
N ASP A 90 -13.70 21.43 -4.06
CA ASP A 90 -14.29 22.77 -3.94
C ASP A 90 -13.27 23.91 -4.08
N LEU A 91 -11.97 23.61 -3.95
CA LEU A 91 -10.89 24.58 -4.13
C LEU A 91 -10.42 24.70 -5.58
N ILE A 92 -10.80 23.76 -6.45
CA ILE A 92 -10.29 23.66 -7.81
C ILE A 92 -11.20 24.43 -8.77
N GLY A 93 -10.58 25.32 -9.55
CA GLY A 93 -11.26 26.11 -10.58
C GLY A 93 -11.40 25.38 -11.93
N PRO A 94 -12.21 25.93 -12.85
CA PRO A 94 -12.31 25.42 -14.20
C PRO A 94 -10.99 25.59 -14.97
N LYS A 95 -10.67 24.62 -15.82
CA LYS A 95 -9.50 24.60 -16.73
C LYS A 95 -8.13 24.65 -16.06
N GLU A 96 -8.07 24.26 -14.79
CA GLU A 96 -6.80 24.13 -14.09
C GLU A 96 -6.05 22.86 -14.49
N THR A 97 -4.73 22.88 -14.28
CA THR A 97 -3.85 21.73 -14.44
C THR A 97 -3.49 21.18 -13.08
N LEU A 98 -3.75 19.88 -12.87
CA LEU A 98 -3.53 19.20 -11.60
C LEU A 98 -2.59 18.02 -11.80
N ILE A 99 -1.65 17.87 -10.88
CA ILE A 99 -0.93 16.61 -10.68
C ILE A 99 -1.66 15.86 -9.56
N ILE A 100 -2.22 14.69 -9.88
CA ILE A 100 -2.88 13.83 -8.89
C ILE A 100 -2.03 12.57 -8.72
N ASP A 101 -1.49 12.36 -7.52
CA ASP A 101 -0.66 11.21 -7.20
C ASP A 101 -1.48 9.89 -7.18
N SER A 102 -0.81 8.79 -6.84
CA SER A 102 -1.37 7.49 -6.56
C SER A 102 -1.88 7.36 -5.12
N GLY A 103 -2.57 6.25 -4.82
CA GLY A 103 -3.10 5.95 -3.49
C GLY A 103 -4.59 6.23 -3.31
N SER A 104 -5.15 5.69 -2.23
CA SER A 104 -6.60 5.66 -2.04
C SER A 104 -7.24 7.04 -1.79
N THR A 105 -6.49 7.97 -1.19
CA THR A 105 -6.95 9.34 -0.96
C THR A 105 -6.98 10.14 -2.27
N ALA A 106 -5.95 10.00 -3.10
CA ALA A 106 -5.90 10.65 -4.41
C ALA A 106 -7.02 10.15 -5.33
N LEU A 107 -7.32 8.84 -5.29
CA LEU A 107 -8.48 8.30 -5.99
C LEU A 107 -9.81 8.87 -5.48
N ALA A 108 -9.94 9.12 -4.17
CA ALA A 108 -11.14 9.77 -3.63
C ALA A 108 -11.30 11.20 -4.18
N VAL A 109 -10.21 11.97 -4.29
CA VAL A 109 -10.22 13.30 -4.92
C VAL A 109 -10.67 13.21 -6.38
N ALA A 110 -10.09 12.29 -7.16
CA ALA A 110 -10.47 12.07 -8.56
C ALA A 110 -11.98 11.79 -8.70
N LYS A 111 -12.52 10.91 -7.86
CA LYS A 111 -13.96 10.62 -7.82
C LYS A 111 -14.82 11.84 -7.50
N SER A 112 -14.38 12.71 -6.60
CA SER A 112 -15.10 13.94 -6.24
C SER A 112 -15.01 15.04 -7.31
N LEU A 113 -14.03 14.98 -8.22
CA LEU A 113 -13.90 15.87 -9.37
C LEU A 113 -14.81 15.46 -10.53
N LYS A 114 -15.08 14.16 -10.68
CA LYS A 114 -15.94 13.63 -11.75
C LYS A 114 -17.35 14.23 -11.69
N GLY A 115 -17.89 14.60 -12.85
CA GLY A 115 -19.20 15.22 -13.01
C GLY A 115 -19.24 16.72 -12.71
N ARG A 116 -18.15 17.34 -12.23
CA ARG A 116 -18.09 18.79 -12.00
C ARG A 116 -17.88 19.61 -13.27
N GLN A 117 -17.55 18.98 -14.40
CA GLN A 117 -17.46 19.63 -15.72
C GLN A 117 -16.48 20.82 -15.73
N LEU A 118 -15.38 20.69 -14.97
CA LEU A 118 -14.38 21.74 -14.83
C LEU A 118 -13.44 21.84 -16.04
N GLY A 119 -13.38 20.80 -16.89
CA GLY A 119 -12.54 20.76 -18.09
C GLY A 119 -11.05 20.85 -17.76
N LEU A 120 -10.56 19.96 -16.89
CA LEU A 120 -9.24 20.01 -16.28
C LEU A 120 -8.15 19.40 -17.17
N THR A 121 -6.89 19.69 -16.87
CA THR A 121 -5.75 18.89 -17.35
C THR A 121 -5.17 18.11 -16.18
N ILE A 122 -5.22 16.78 -16.24
CA ILE A 122 -4.77 15.89 -15.17
C ILE A 122 -3.48 15.20 -15.60
N VAL A 123 -2.44 15.29 -14.78
CA VAL A 123 -1.23 14.46 -14.90
C VAL A 123 -1.19 13.51 -13.71
N THR A 124 -1.07 12.21 -13.95
CA THR A 124 -1.10 11.22 -12.85
C THR A 124 -0.26 9.99 -13.15
N PRO A 125 0.44 9.43 -12.16
CA PRO A 125 1.02 8.08 -12.27
C PRO A 125 0.02 6.97 -11.99
N SER A 126 -1.21 7.29 -11.57
CA SER A 126 -2.20 6.31 -11.13
C SER A 126 -3.10 5.87 -12.27
N LEU A 127 -3.08 4.58 -12.61
CA LEU A 127 -4.04 4.00 -13.56
C LEU A 127 -5.48 4.19 -13.08
N LEU A 128 -5.71 4.09 -11.78
CA LEU A 128 -7.05 4.21 -11.21
C LEU A 128 -7.60 5.63 -11.32
N VAL A 129 -6.76 6.65 -11.10
CA VAL A 129 -7.16 8.05 -11.29
C VAL A 129 -7.39 8.33 -12.78
N ALA A 130 -6.49 7.83 -13.64
CA ALA A 130 -6.62 8.03 -15.07
C ALA A 130 -7.93 7.43 -15.60
N LEU A 131 -8.24 6.18 -15.24
CA LEU A 131 -9.48 5.51 -15.62
C LEU A 131 -10.73 6.19 -15.05
N GLU A 132 -10.65 6.79 -13.86
CA GLU A 132 -11.77 7.51 -13.25
C GLU A 132 -12.15 8.76 -14.05
N LEU A 133 -11.17 9.49 -14.58
CA LEU A 133 -11.37 10.82 -15.18
C LEU A 133 -11.27 10.86 -16.71
N ILE A 134 -10.93 9.75 -17.38
CA ILE A 134 -10.69 9.70 -18.83
C ILE A 134 -11.94 10.05 -19.67
N ASP A 135 -13.13 9.82 -19.12
CA ASP A 135 -14.43 10.07 -19.75
C ASP A 135 -15.07 11.40 -19.29
N GLU A 136 -14.40 12.17 -18.44
CA GLU A 136 -14.92 13.46 -17.97
C GLU A 136 -14.90 14.50 -19.11
N PRO A 137 -16.03 15.17 -19.40
CA PRO A 137 -16.10 16.12 -20.51
C PRO A 137 -15.05 17.23 -20.42
N ALA A 138 -14.45 17.56 -21.56
CA ALA A 138 -13.43 18.59 -21.71
C ALA A 138 -12.20 18.44 -20.80
N THR A 139 -12.02 17.28 -20.17
CA THR A 139 -10.86 16.98 -19.32
C THR A 139 -9.84 16.18 -20.12
N SER A 140 -8.57 16.58 -20.04
CA SER A 140 -7.44 15.86 -20.62
C SER A 140 -6.71 15.10 -19.51
N VAL A 141 -6.36 13.83 -19.78
CA VAL A 141 -5.65 12.98 -18.82
C VAL A 141 -4.34 12.51 -19.44
N VAL A 142 -3.24 12.81 -18.76
CA VAL A 142 -1.89 12.34 -19.06
C VAL A 142 -1.52 11.32 -17.98
N LEU A 143 -1.39 10.06 -18.38
CA LEU A 143 -0.83 9.01 -17.53
C LEU A 143 0.69 9.01 -17.71
N THR A 144 1.44 9.10 -16.62
CA THR A 144 2.91 9.07 -16.68
C THR A 144 3.40 7.70 -17.17
N GLY A 145 4.52 7.70 -17.90
CA GLY A 145 5.15 6.46 -18.39
C GLY A 145 5.77 5.63 -17.26
N GLY A 146 6.54 4.59 -17.62
CA GLY A 146 7.31 3.79 -16.67
C GLY A 146 6.75 2.40 -16.39
N GLU A 147 7.26 1.79 -15.32
CA GLU A 147 6.94 0.41 -14.92
C GLU A 147 5.73 0.39 -14.00
N LEU A 148 4.83 -0.58 -14.17
CA LEU A 148 3.69 -0.74 -13.28
C LEU A 148 4.11 -1.38 -11.96
N ARG A 149 3.83 -0.70 -10.85
CA ARG A 149 3.96 -1.23 -9.50
C ARG A 149 2.76 -2.15 -9.18
N PRO A 150 2.97 -3.48 -9.04
CA PRO A 150 1.88 -4.40 -8.74
C PRO A 150 1.23 -4.08 -7.39
N GLY A 151 -0.09 -4.26 -7.31
CA GLY A 151 -0.87 -4.00 -6.10
C GLY A 151 -1.22 -2.53 -5.84
N GLU A 152 -0.48 -1.58 -6.42
CA GLU A 152 -0.79 -0.14 -6.36
C GLU A 152 -1.45 0.40 -7.63
N LEU A 153 -1.25 -0.28 -8.77
CA LEU A 153 -1.75 0.16 -10.08
C LEU A 153 -1.29 1.58 -10.42
N SER A 154 -0.02 1.88 -10.11
CA SER A 154 0.64 3.12 -10.46
C SER A 154 1.94 2.85 -11.22
N THR A 155 2.38 3.83 -12.01
CA THR A 155 3.66 3.79 -12.71
C THR A 155 4.78 4.35 -11.85
N ILE A 156 5.98 3.78 -12.00
CA ILE A 156 7.19 4.15 -11.25
C ILE A 156 8.41 4.14 -12.17
N GLY A 157 9.52 4.68 -11.66
CA GLY A 157 10.82 4.67 -12.31
C GLY A 157 11.07 5.91 -13.18
N PRO A 158 12.25 6.00 -13.81
CA PRO A 158 12.71 7.23 -14.46
C PRO A 158 11.75 7.76 -15.53
N ALA A 159 11.15 6.89 -16.34
CA ALA A 159 10.19 7.30 -17.37
C ALA A 159 8.88 7.88 -16.79
N ALA A 160 8.52 7.51 -15.56
CA ALA A 160 7.40 8.13 -14.85
C ALA A 160 7.77 9.56 -14.41
N GLU A 161 8.97 9.72 -13.87
CA GLU A 161 9.51 11.01 -13.40
C GLU A 161 9.67 12.01 -14.54
N ASP A 162 10.15 11.57 -15.71
CA ASP A 162 10.35 12.42 -16.89
C ASP A 162 9.03 12.99 -17.49
N THR A 163 7.87 12.47 -17.08
CA THR A 163 6.56 12.95 -17.56
C THR A 163 5.98 14.09 -16.70
N LEU A 164 6.56 14.35 -15.52
CA LEU A 164 6.14 15.40 -14.58
C LEU A 164 6.86 16.73 -14.85
#